data_AF-L8LS89-F1
#
_entry.id   AF-L8LS89-F1
#
_cell.length_a   1.000
_cell.length_b   1.000
_cell.length_c   1.000
_cell.angle_alpha   90.00
_cell.angle_beta   90.00
_cell.angle_gamma   90.00
#
_symmetry.space_group_name_H-M   'P 1'
#
loop_
_entity.id
_entity.type
_entity.pdbx_description
1 polymer ?
#
loop_
_entity_poly.entity_id
_entity_poly.type
_entity_poly.pdbx_seq_one_letter_code
_entity_poly.pdbx_strand_id
1 'polypeptide(L)' 'MMSGKIKIEITESETFLLELLKSEKNAKNQAKLQVLYWLKTRQVESGGHLAGLSG' A
#
# COMPACT_ATOMS: atom_id res chain seq x y z
N MET A 1 -5.62 -6.39 23.34
CA MET A 1 -4.82 -5.74 22.28
C MET A 1 -4.52 -6.79 21.22
N MET A 2 -5.16 -6.74 20.05
CA MET A 2 -4.89 -7.68 18.94
C MET A 2 -4.16 -6.95 17.81
N SER A 3 -2.87 -6.66 17.98
CA SER A 3 -2.02 -6.28 16.85
C SER A 3 -1.55 -7.56 16.14
N GLY A 4 -2.45 -8.22 15.43
CA GLY A 4 -2.08 -9.32 14.54
C GLY A 4 -1.21 -8.76 13.43
N LYS A 5 0.06 -9.17 13.38
CA LYS A 5 0.96 -8.77 12.28
C LYS A 5 0.52 -9.48 11.02
N ILE A 6 -0.22 -8.79 10.15
CA ILE A 6 -0.54 -9.32 8.82
C ILE A 6 0.76 -9.32 8.02
N LYS A 7 1.28 -10.51 7.72
CA LYS A 7 2.45 -10.69 6.85
C LYS A 7 1.94 -10.73 5.41
N ILE A 8 1.83 -9.56 4.77
CA ILE A 8 1.51 -9.47 3.34
C ILE A 8 2.81 -9.61 2.57
N GLU A 9 2.89 -10.64 1.72
CA GLU A 9 3.97 -10.78 0.74
C GLU A 9 3.50 -10.15 -0.57
N ILE A 10 4.15 -9.08 -1.00
CA ILE A 10 3.87 -8.38 -2.25
C ILE A 10 4.92 -8.83 -3.27
N THR A 11 4.51 -9.69 -4.18
CA THR A 11 5.39 -10.31 -5.20
C THR A 11 5.75 -9.35 -6.33
N GLU A 12 4.89 -8.37 -6.58
CA GLU A 12 5.08 -7.34 -7.60
C GLU A 12 6.32 -6.49 -7.26
N SER A 13 7.00 -6.01 -8.31
CA SER A 13 8.09 -5.06 -8.14
C SER A 13 7.55 -3.67 -7.78
N GLU A 14 8.42 -2.86 -7.16
CA GLU A 14 8.11 -1.45 -6.90
C GLU A 14 7.78 -0.68 -8.18
N THR A 15 8.53 -0.94 -9.25
CA THR A 15 8.33 -0.30 -10.56
C THR A 15 6.99 -0.62 -11.16
N PHE A 16 6.57 -1.89 -11.10
CA PHE A 16 5.27 -2.33 -11.61
C PHE A 16 4.12 -1.68 -10.85
N LEU A 17 4.19 -1.65 -9.52
CA LEU A 17 3.16 -1.00 -8.69
C LEU A 17 3.07 0.50 -8.96
N LEU A 18 4.20 1.16 -9.19
CA LEU A 18 4.24 2.59 -9.52
C LEU A 18 3.64 2.88 -10.90
N GLU A 19 3.94 2.06 -11.90
CA GLU A 19 3.34 2.17 -13.24
C GLU A 19 1.83 1.93 -13.19
N LEU A 20 1.40 0.89 -12.47
CA LEU A 20 0.00 0.56 -12.30
C LEU A 20 -0.76 1.69 -11.60
N LEU A 21 -0.19 2.26 -10.52
CA LEU A 21 -0.73 3.41 -9.81
C LEU A 21 -0.92 4.63 -10.73
N LYS A 22 0.06 4.94 -11.57
CA LYS A 22 -0.01 6.05 -12.53
C LYS A 22 -1.05 5.82 -13.63
N SER A 23 -1.29 4.56 -14.00
CA SER A 23 -2.22 4.18 -15.07
C SER A 23 -3.68 4.07 -14.61
N GLU A 24 -3.91 3.81 -13.32
CA GLU A 24 -5.24 3.63 -12.76
C GLU A 24 -5.96 4.98 -12.65
N LYS A 25 -7.19 5.03 -13.15
CA LYS A 25 -8.02 6.26 -13.19
C LYS A 25 -9.09 6.27 -12.11
N ASN A 26 -9.42 5.10 -11.57
CA ASN A 26 -10.39 4.98 -10.49
C ASN A 26 -9.71 5.35 -9.16
N ALA A 27 -10.19 6.43 -8.53
CA ALA A 27 -9.63 6.93 -7.26
C ALA A 27 -9.59 5.89 -6.14
N LYS A 28 -10.61 5.02 -6.06
CA LYS A 28 -10.67 3.94 -5.05
C LYS A 28 -9.59 2.88 -5.30
N ASN A 29 -9.30 2.58 -6.55
CA ASN A 29 -8.23 1.64 -6.90
C ASN A 29 -6.84 2.27 -6.76
N GLN A 30 -6.68 3.55 -7.11
CA GLN A 30 -5.45 4.29 -6.85
C GLN A 30 -5.09 4.27 -5.36
N ALA A 31 -6.05 4.52 -4.46
CA ALA A 31 -5.81 4.47 -3.03
C ALA A 31 -5.31 3.09 -2.57
N LYS A 32 -5.88 1.99 -3.09
CA LYS A 32 -5.40 0.63 -2.80
C LYS A 32 -3.98 0.38 -3.32
N LEU A 33 -3.70 0.80 -4.56
CA LEU A 33 -2.37 0.67 -5.17
C LEU A 33 -1.32 1.49 -4.42
N GLN A 34 -1.69 2.68 -3.94
CA GLN A 34 -0.83 3.53 -3.11
C GLN A 34 -0.46 2.82 -1.80
N VAL A 35 -1.42 2.16 -1.15
CA VAL A 35 -1.18 1.35 0.06
C VAL A 35 -0.23 0.19 -0.23
N LEU A 36 -0.44 -0.54 -1.32
CA LEU A 36 0.45 -1.64 -1.71
C LEU A 36 1.87 -1.14 -2.00
N TYR A 37 2.00 0.00 -2.68
CA TYR A 37 3.28 0.64 -2.95
C TYR A 37 4.01 1.01 -1.65
N TRP A 38 3.32 1.63 -0.69
CA TRP A 38 3.89 1.99 0.61
C TRP A 38 4.34 0.78 1.42
N LEU A 39 3.57 -0.31 1.41
CA LEU A 39 3.95 -1.55 2.06
C LEU A 39 5.18 -2.18 1.38
N LYS A 40 5.22 -2.21 0.05
CA LYS A 40 6.36 -2.76 -0.71
C LYS A 40 7.65 -1.99 -0.46
N THR A 41 7.56 -0.67 -0.43
CA THR A 41 8.69 0.25 -0.19
C THR A 41 9.03 0.45 1.28
N ARG A 42 8.31 -0.23 2.19
CA ARG A 42 8.45 -0.09 3.65
C ARG A 42 8.30 1.35 4.15
N GLN A 43 7.58 2.19 3.41
CA GLN A 43 7.25 3.56 3.82
C GLN A 43 6.24 3.59 4.97
N VAL A 44 5.53 2.47 5.21
CA VAL A 44 4.62 2.33 6.34
C VAL A 44 4.91 1.04 7.10
N GLU A 45 5.16 1.18 8.40
CA GLU A 45 5.54 0.08 9.30
C GLU A 45 4.37 -0.50 10.10
N SER A 46 3.20 0.16 10.10
CA SER A 46 2.02 -0.29 10.84
C SER A 46 0.70 0.14 10.20
N GLY A 47 -0.36 -0.64 10.45
CA GLY A 47 -1.72 -0.29 10.03
C GLY A 47 -2.22 1.04 10.60
N GLY A 48 -1.74 1.45 11.78
CA GLY A 48 -2.08 2.75 12.37
C GLY A 48 -1.45 3.93 11.63
N HIS A 49 -0.20 3.79 11.16
CA HIS A 49 0.46 4.80 10.32
C HIS A 49 -0.20 4.87 8.94
N LEU A 50 -0.64 3.73 8.40
CA LEU A 50 -1.41 3.65 7.17
C LEU A 50 -2.76 4.38 7.28
N ALA A 51 -3.49 4.16 8.38
CA ALA A 51 -4.77 4.82 8.64
C ALA A 51 -4.64 6.35 8.74
N GLY A 52 -3.51 6.85 9.26
CA GLY A 52 -3.22 8.29 9.33
C GLY A 52 -2.89 8.95 7.98
N LEU A 53 -2.36 8.19 7.01
CA LEU A 53 -2.07 8.69 5.65
C LEU A 53 -3.28 8.64 4.72
N SER A 54 -4.26 7.78 5.01
CA SER A 54 -5.50 7.63 4.24
C SER A 54 -6.67 8.45 4.79
N GLY A 55 -6.46 9.20 5.87
CA GLY A 55 -7.46 10.05 6.54
C GLY A 55 -7.58 11.42 5.91
#